data_AF-A0A7S0WCG5-F1
#
_entry.id   AF-A0A7S0WCG5-F1
#
_cell.length_a   1.000
_cell.length_b   1.000
_cell.length_c   1.000
_cell.angle_alpha   90.00
_cell.angle_beta   90.00
_cell.angle_gamma   90.00
#
_symmetry.space_group_name_H-M   'P 1'
#
loop_
_entity.id
_entity.type
_entity.pdbx_description
1 polymer ?
#
loop_
_entity_poly.entity_id
_entity_poly.type
_entity_poly.pdbx_seq_one_letter_code
_entity_poly.pdbx_strand_id
1 'polypeptide(L)'
;GALLGCLDPILTIAGSMSGRPLFYSPKDNRDAAERAKQSLSSSKSDHLTMVAAYKGWAKAKSQGKPFERRFCEEYFLSQQALEAVQASRVDYASILADLGFVRREYINNM
;
A
#
# COMPACT_ATOMS: atom_id res chain seq x y z
N GLY A 1 -0.14 12.69 -9.92
CA GLY A 1 0.82 12.39 -8.84
C GLY A 1 2.00 13.33 -8.89
N ALA A 2 2.96 13.07 -9.78
CA ALA A 2 4.22 13.83 -9.87
C ALA A 2 4.03 15.35 -10.01
N LEU A 3 3.24 15.80 -10.99
CA LEU A 3 2.99 17.23 -11.24
C LEU A 3 2.23 17.95 -10.11
N LEU A 4 1.49 17.20 -9.29
CA LEU A 4 0.61 17.75 -8.24
C LEU A 4 1.23 17.61 -6.82
N GLY A 5 2.49 17.18 -6.72
CA GLY A 5 3.18 17.04 -5.44
C GLY A 5 2.67 15.90 -4.54
N CYS A 6 1.85 14.98 -5.06
CA CYS A 6 1.21 13.91 -4.30
C CYS A 6 1.59 12.50 -4.81
N LEU A 7 2.85 12.32 -5.20
CA LEU A 7 3.27 11.10 -5.91
C LEU A 7 3.17 9.83 -5.05
N ASP A 8 3.67 9.84 -3.81
CA ASP A 8 3.69 8.69 -2.91
C ASP A 8 2.34 7.95 -2.76
N PRO A 9 1.22 8.62 -2.38
CA PRO A 9 -0.07 7.94 -2.28
C PRO A 9 -0.57 7.47 -3.64
N ILE A 10 -0.29 8.20 -4.73
CA ILE A 10 -0.71 7.84 -6.08
C ILE A 10 0.00 6.58 -6.59
N LEU A 11 1.29 6.41 -6.27
CA LEU A 11 2.02 5.18 -6.61
C LEU A 11 1.40 3.97 -5.91
N THR A 12 0.98 4.12 -4.64
CA THR A 12 0.27 3.06 -3.91
C THR A 12 -1.05 2.70 -4.58
N ILE A 13 -1.86 3.70 -4.93
CA ILE A 13 -3.16 3.50 -5.55
C ILE A 13 -2.98 2.80 -6.91
N ALA A 14 -2.07 3.31 -7.76
CA ALA A 14 -1.78 2.72 -9.05
C ALA A 14 -1.29 1.26 -8.93
N GLY A 15 -0.39 0.98 -7.99
CA GLY A 15 0.11 -0.38 -7.76
C GLY A 15 -0.98 -1.33 -7.26
N SER A 16 -1.88 -0.83 -6.40
CA SER A 16 -2.97 -1.62 -5.82
C SER A 16 -4.05 -1.99 -6.86
N MET A 17 -4.23 -1.16 -7.89
CA MET A 17 -5.22 -1.40 -8.95
C MET A 17 -4.76 -2.44 -9.98
N SER A 18 -3.44 -2.60 -10.17
CA SER A 18 -2.87 -3.50 -11.17
C SER A 18 -2.70 -4.94 -10.67
N GLY A 19 -2.93 -5.19 -9.38
CA GLY A 19 -2.54 -6.42 -8.69
C GLY A 19 -3.70 -7.17 -8.05
N ARG A 20 -3.32 -8.11 -7.16
CA ARG A 20 -4.28 -8.83 -6.32
C ARG A 20 -4.86 -7.91 -5.24
N PRO A 21 -6.08 -8.20 -4.73
CA PRO A 21 -6.65 -7.45 -3.63
C PRO A 21 -5.73 -7.42 -2.41
N LEU A 22 -5.53 -6.23 -1.84
CA LEU A 22 -4.75 -6.06 -0.60
C LEU A 22 -5.43 -6.70 0.60
N PHE A 23 -6.76 -6.59 0.67
CA PHE A 23 -7.58 -7.12 1.75
C PHE A 23 -8.17 -8.46 1.35
N TYR A 24 -8.21 -9.42 2.29
CA TYR A 24 -8.96 -10.66 2.15
C TYR A 24 -10.05 -10.75 3.22
N SER A 25 -11.12 -11.49 2.94
CA SER A 25 -12.25 -11.62 3.85
C SER A 25 -12.64 -13.10 3.96
N PRO A 26 -12.10 -13.83 4.96
CA PRO A 26 -12.44 -15.22 5.21
C PRO A 26 -13.94 -15.34 5.53
N LYS A 27 -14.60 -16.39 5.04
CA LYS A 27 -16.05 -16.57 5.24
C LYS A 27 -16.46 -16.51 6.71
N ASP A 28 -15.67 -17.09 7.60
CA ASP A 28 -15.95 -17.16 9.04
C ASP A 28 -15.65 -15.84 9.78
N ASN A 29 -14.86 -14.95 9.18
CA ASN A 29 -14.37 -13.72 9.81
C ASN A 29 -14.72 -12.45 9.02
N ARG A 30 -15.77 -12.48 8.18
CA ARG A 30 -16.14 -11.36 7.30
C ARG A 30 -16.36 -10.06 8.07
N ASP A 31 -17.11 -10.10 9.16
CA ASP A 31 -17.44 -8.91 9.97
C ASP A 31 -16.19 -8.35 10.66
N ALA A 32 -15.27 -9.20 11.10
CA ALA A 32 -14.02 -8.77 11.69
C ALA A 32 -13.11 -8.11 10.65
N ALA A 33 -13.02 -8.71 9.45
CA ALA A 33 -12.25 -8.16 8.34
C ALA A 33 -12.78 -6.78 7.89
N GLU A 34 -14.10 -6.64 7.80
CA GLU A 34 -14.72 -5.37 7.43
C GLU A 34 -14.49 -4.30 8.51
N ARG A 35 -14.64 -4.63 9.80
CA ARG A 35 -14.34 -3.69 10.89
C ARG A 35 -12.87 -3.27 10.89
N ALA A 36 -11.94 -4.20 10.65
CA ALA A 36 -10.51 -3.89 10.58
C ALA A 36 -10.17 -3.02 9.36
N LYS A 37 -10.78 -3.27 8.19
CA LYS A 37 -10.63 -2.38 7.03
C LYS A 37 -11.21 -0.99 7.32
N GLN A 38 -12.36 -0.91 7.99
CA GLN A 38 -12.99 0.35 8.34
C GLN A 38 -12.18 1.17 9.36
N SER A 39 -11.46 0.54 10.27
CA SER A 39 -10.59 1.27 11.21
C SER A 39 -9.37 1.92 10.54
N LEU A 40 -8.97 1.44 9.35
CA LEU A 40 -7.99 2.11 8.49
C LEU A 40 -8.59 3.21 7.61
N SER A 41 -9.92 3.25 7.48
CA SER A 41 -10.59 4.17 6.57
C SER A 41 -10.61 5.58 7.16
N SER A 42 -9.99 6.52 6.44
CA SER A 42 -10.25 7.94 6.62
C SER A 42 -11.09 8.42 5.44
N SER A 43 -12.22 9.07 5.72
CA SER A 43 -13.03 9.78 4.73
C SER A 43 -13.83 8.92 3.72
N LYS A 44 -14.18 7.67 4.05
CA LYS A 44 -15.02 6.78 3.22
C LYS A 44 -14.49 6.51 1.80
N SER A 45 -13.18 6.64 1.59
CA SER A 45 -12.53 6.35 0.30
C SER A 45 -11.77 5.03 0.37
N ASP A 46 -12.14 4.07 -0.48
CA ASP A 46 -11.42 2.80 -0.59
C ASP A 46 -9.96 2.99 -0.99
N HIS A 47 -9.68 3.90 -1.93
CA HIS A 47 -8.31 4.21 -2.36
C HIS A 47 -7.46 4.78 -1.22
N LEU A 48 -8.01 5.69 -0.41
CA LEU A 48 -7.29 6.20 0.76
C LEU A 48 -7.12 5.14 1.84
N THR A 49 -8.06 4.21 1.96
CA THR A 49 -7.95 3.06 2.86
C THR A 49 -6.81 2.13 2.42
N MET A 50 -6.62 1.90 1.12
CA MET A 50 -5.45 1.17 0.59
C MET A 50 -4.13 1.89 0.90
N VAL A 51 -4.10 3.22 0.76
CA VAL A 51 -2.93 4.04 1.12
C VAL A 51 -2.59 3.90 2.61
N ALA A 52 -3.61 3.95 3.48
CA ALA A 52 -3.43 3.77 4.92
C ALA A 52 -2.90 2.37 5.25
N ALA A 53 -3.46 1.32 4.65
CA ALA A 53 -3.02 -0.06 4.84
C ALA A 53 -1.56 -0.25 4.44
N TYR A 54 -1.17 0.21 3.24
CA TYR A 54 0.19 0.10 2.77
C TYR A 54 1.18 0.87 3.66
N LYS A 55 0.84 2.10 4.09
CA LYS A 55 1.69 2.88 5.01
C LYS A 55 1.88 2.19 6.36
N GLY A 56 0.81 1.64 6.93
CA GLY A 56 0.87 0.88 8.18
C GLY A 56 1.72 -0.37 8.04
N TRP A 57 1.54 -1.12 6.94
CA TRP A 57 2.36 -2.29 6.65
C TRP A 57 3.84 -1.94 6.44
N ALA A 58 4.15 -0.89 5.66
CA ALA A 58 5.54 -0.48 5.42
C ALA A 58 6.27 -0.13 6.73
N LYS A 59 5.57 0.55 7.65
CA LYS A 59 6.08 0.84 9.00
C LYS A 59 6.26 -0.44 9.83
N ALA A 60 5.31 -1.36 9.78
CA ALA A 60 5.42 -2.64 10.50
C ALA A 60 6.59 -3.47 9.95
N LYS A 61 6.76 -3.50 8.62
CA LYS A 61 7.86 -4.15 7.93
C LYS A 61 9.22 -3.61 8.33
N SER A 62 9.37 -2.28 8.46
CA SER A 62 10.62 -1.67 8.91
C SER A 62 10.98 -2.00 10.37
N GLN A 63 10.02 -2.44 11.18
CA GLN A 63 10.25 -2.90 12.56
C GLN A 63 10.63 -4.40 12.62
N GLY A 64 10.45 -5.14 11.52
CA GLY A 64 10.85 -6.54 11.38
C GLY A 64 9.69 -7.48 11.09
N LYS A 65 10.04 -8.70 10.65
CA LYS A 65 9.08 -9.74 10.21
C LYS A 65 7.94 -10.05 11.21
N PRO A 66 8.16 -10.10 12.54
CA PRO A 66 7.07 -10.36 13.48
C PRO A 66 6.01 -9.24 13.48
N PHE A 67 6.43 -7.99 13.36
CA PHE A 67 5.53 -6.83 13.32
C PHE A 67 4.75 -6.80 12.00
N GLU A 68 5.44 -7.05 10.87
CA GLU A 68 4.81 -7.19 9.55
C GLU A 68 3.70 -8.23 9.56
N ARG A 69 4.01 -9.45 10.05
CA ARG A 69 3.05 -10.55 10.11
C ARG A 69 1.84 -10.19 10.98
N ARG A 70 2.08 -9.66 12.18
CA ARG A 70 1.02 -9.25 13.09
C ARG A 70 0.11 -8.19 12.47
N PHE A 71 0.69 -7.19 11.78
CA PHE A 71 -0.08 -6.15 11.11
C PHE A 71 -0.95 -6.73 9.98
N CYS A 72 -0.39 -7.64 9.16
CA CYS A 72 -1.16 -8.30 8.12
C CYS A 72 -2.31 -9.16 8.68
N GLU A 73 -2.09 -9.88 9.78
CA GLU A 73 -3.12 -10.67 10.45
C GLU A 73 -4.22 -9.78 11.06
N GLU A 74 -3.84 -8.68 11.73
CA GLU A 74 -4.77 -7.73 12.37
C GLU A 74 -5.72 -7.07 11.35
N TYR A 75 -5.21 -6.71 10.18
CA TYR A 75 -5.95 -5.97 9.16
C TYR A 75 -6.42 -6.82 7.97
N PHE A 76 -6.27 -8.15 8.07
CA PHE A 76 -6.64 -9.09 7.01
C PHE A 76 -6.01 -8.73 5.66
N LEU A 77 -4.70 -8.46 5.68
CA LEU A 77 -3.93 -8.03 4.52
C LEU A 77 -3.11 -9.17 3.92
N SER A 78 -3.03 -9.21 2.59
CA SER A 78 -2.12 -10.08 1.87
C SER A 78 -0.72 -9.45 1.83
N GLN A 79 0.23 -10.02 2.58
CA GLN A 79 1.64 -9.63 2.53
C GLN A 79 2.16 -9.66 1.08
N GLN A 80 1.85 -10.72 0.34
CA GLN A 80 2.30 -10.88 -1.04
C GLN A 80 1.74 -9.79 -1.97
N ALA A 81 0.49 -9.37 -1.76
CA ALA A 81 -0.09 -8.27 -2.53
C ALA A 81 0.58 -6.93 -2.18
N LEU A 82 0.88 -6.69 -0.91
CA LEU A 82 1.59 -5.48 -0.46
C LEU A 82 3.03 -5.40 -0.98
N GLU A 83 3.74 -6.53 -1.01
CA GLU A 83 5.06 -6.63 -1.63
C GLU A 83 5.02 -6.36 -3.14
N ALA A 84 4.00 -6.88 -3.84
CA ALA A 84 3.79 -6.56 -5.25
C ALA A 84 3.51 -5.06 -5.46
N VAL A 85 2.72 -4.43 -4.58
CA VAL A 85 2.51 -2.97 -4.62
C VAL A 85 3.82 -2.21 -4.38
N GLN A 86 4.66 -2.62 -3.42
CA GLN A 86 6.00 -2.02 -3.24
C GLN A 86 6.81 -2.08 -4.53
N ALA A 87 6.87 -3.25 -5.17
CA ALA A 87 7.62 -3.43 -6.42
C ALA A 87 7.07 -2.51 -7.53
N SER A 88 5.75 -2.50 -7.74
CA SER A 88 5.13 -1.62 -8.74
C SER A 88 5.36 -0.14 -8.46
N ARG A 89 5.36 0.28 -7.18
CA ARG A 89 5.69 1.65 -6.80
C ARG A 89 7.09 2.05 -7.27
N VAL A 90 8.08 1.17 -7.11
CA VAL A 90 9.46 1.40 -7.57
C VAL A 90 9.52 1.44 -9.09
N ASP A 91 8.87 0.51 -9.78
CA ASP A 91 8.84 0.46 -11.24
C ASP A 91 8.24 1.75 -11.83
N TYR A 92 7.08 2.18 -11.32
CA TYR A 92 6.43 3.40 -11.78
C TYR A 92 7.26 4.65 -11.48
N ALA A 93 7.90 4.72 -10.31
CA ALA A 93 8.79 5.83 -9.99
C ALA A 93 10.02 5.87 -10.91
N SER A 94 10.58 4.71 -11.27
CA SER A 94 11.68 4.59 -12.24
C SER A 94 11.28 5.11 -13.61
N ILE A 95 10.12 4.68 -14.13
CA ILE A 95 9.61 5.15 -15.42
C ILE A 95 9.38 6.65 -15.40
N LEU A 96 8.79 7.18 -14.33
CA LEU A 96 8.57 8.63 -14.18
C LEU A 96 9.89 9.41 -14.10
N ALA A 97 10.94 8.83 -13.51
CA ALA A 97 12.25 9.45 -13.45
C ALA A 97 12.94 9.46 -14.82
N ASP A 98 12.86 8.37 -15.58
CA ASP A 98 13.41 8.29 -16.93
C ASP A 98 12.69 9.25 -17.91
N LEU A 99 11.40 9.50 -17.70
CA LEU A 99 10.63 10.51 -18.42
C LEU A 99 10.84 11.95 -17.92
N GLY A 100 11.64 12.15 -16.86
CA GLY A 100 11.95 13.48 -16.32
C GLY A 100 10.86 14.12 -15.45
N PHE A 101 9.83 13.37 -15.04
CA PHE A 101 8.78 13.86 -14.15
C PHE A 101 9.17 13.84 -12.66
N VAL A 102 10.21 13.07 -12.31
CA VAL A 102 10.68 12.88 -10.93
C VAL A 102 12.20 12.80 -10.93
N ARG A 103 12.87 13.31 -9.89
CA ARG A 103 14.33 13.15 -9.78
C ARG A 103 14.68 11.74 -9.31
N ARG A 104 15.81 11.18 -9.78
CA ARG A 104 16.22 9.80 -9.41
C ARG A 104 16.43 9.62 -7.91
N GLU A 105 16.79 10.67 -7.17
CA GLU A 105 16.96 10.59 -5.71
C GLU A 105 15.65 10.28 -4.98
N TYR A 106 14.49 10.52 -5.61
CA TYR A 106 13.21 10.12 -5.05
C TYR A 106 13.15 8.60 -4.83
N ILE A 107 13.64 7.81 -5.78
CA ILE A 107 13.60 6.34 -5.76
C ILE A 107 14.46 5.80 -4.60
N ASN A 108 15.60 6.44 -4.31
CA ASN A 108 16.50 6.03 -3.23
C ASN A 108 15.89 6.17 -1.82
N ASN A 109 14.81 6.95 -1.69
CA ASN A 109 14.12 7.22 -0.42
C ASN A 109 12.80 6.45 -0.29
N MET A 110 12.47 5.55 -1.23
CA MET A 110 11.26 4.72 -1.23
C MET A 110 11.47 3.36 -0.56
#